data_AF-A0AAV1NIF6-F1
#
_entry.id   AF-A0AAV1NIF6-F1
#
_cell.length_a   1.000
_cell.length_b   1.000
_cell.length_c   1.000
_cell.angle_alpha   90.00
_cell.angle_beta   90.00
_cell.angle_gamma   90.00
#
_symmetry.space_group_name_H-M   'P 1'
#
loop_
_entity.id
_entity.type
_entity.pdbx_description
1 polymer ?
#
loop_
_entity_poly.entity_id
_entity_poly.type
_entity_poly.pdbx_seq_one_letter_code
_entity_poly.pdbx_strand_id
1 'polypeptide(L)'
;MVCTIKLVISEILEDFSSADMDKFRFCLQDRREEPRIRRGSLEGKDLYALTNVMVSTFTERGALKVTLEILRQMNCNEQADTLESKTKACMDKGDPTFPKTSDGKLETKASQEAVIYVASQQQAVKEPKEVEAEAKAQISSEGGDLNNKRLVLSRYKIQFGKYKGQTFKWLLENDVGYTAYIVVGHQEDRKHTARQDSMMANKDSFTCYANAYREIQKEVRFHRADKKAKEMSLQSGQRGKALVGFGMYGQETLQSLYRSEDKDKISYVNFLRNKSDYEPGSRMETAIKYILRCDQQRARRTRARRQPNSVSRPTQRNQRTSWRRTSNMPR
;
A
#
# COMPACT_ATOMS: atom_id res chain seq x y z
N MET A 1 22.88 -16.16 18.48
CA MET A 1 22.15 -16.27 19.77
C MET A 1 20.85 -15.50 19.59
N VAL A 2 19.68 -16.07 19.90
CA VAL A 2 18.41 -15.33 19.76
C VAL A 2 18.38 -14.25 20.83
N CYS A 3 18.35 -12.96 20.43
CA CYS A 3 18.08 -11.87 21.37
C CYS A 3 16.66 -12.08 21.90
N THR A 4 16.51 -12.28 23.21
CA THR A 4 15.21 -12.23 23.87
C THR A 4 15.27 -11.12 24.90
N ILE A 5 14.16 -10.43 25.13
CA ILE A 5 14.08 -9.38 26.15
C ILE A 5 14.54 -9.93 27.51
N LYS A 6 14.18 -11.18 27.81
CA LYS A 6 14.63 -11.88 29.02
C LYS A 6 16.15 -11.92 29.16
N LEU A 7 16.87 -12.33 28.10
CA LEU A 7 18.34 -12.43 28.13
C LEU A 7 18.97 -11.06 28.26
N VAL A 8 18.46 -10.06 27.53
CA VAL A 8 19.02 -8.69 27.60
C VAL A 8 18.80 -8.08 28.99
N ILE A 9 17.63 -8.29 29.62
CA ILE A 9 17.40 -7.87 31.01
C ILE A 9 18.38 -8.59 31.94
N SER A 10 18.60 -9.90 31.74
CA SER A 10 19.55 -10.66 32.56
C SER A 10 20.96 -10.11 32.43
N GLU A 11 21.45 -9.86 31.21
CA GLU A 11 22.78 -9.27 30.98
C GLU A 11 22.95 -7.92 31.69
N ILE A 12 21.95 -7.03 31.57
CA ILE A 12 22.04 -5.68 32.17
C ILE A 12 22.03 -5.73 33.70
N LEU A 13 21.25 -6.64 34.27
CA LEU A 13 21.17 -6.80 35.72
C LEU A 13 22.32 -7.65 36.28
N GLU A 14 23.11 -8.33 35.46
CA GLU A 14 24.29 -9.09 35.91
C GLU A 14 25.42 -8.15 36.34
N ASP A 15 25.50 -6.97 35.73
CA ASP A 15 26.48 -5.92 36.07
C ASP A 15 26.14 -5.18 37.39
N PHE A 16 25.05 -5.55 38.07
CA PHE A 16 24.62 -4.87 39.29
C PHE A 16 25.41 -5.34 40.52
N SER A 17 25.72 -4.41 41.41
CA SER A 17 26.18 -4.75 42.74
C SER A 17 25.06 -5.45 43.55
N SER A 18 25.42 -6.21 44.60
CA SER A 18 24.41 -6.82 45.48
C SER A 18 23.42 -5.79 46.03
N ALA A 19 23.91 -4.59 46.38
CA ALA A 19 23.06 -3.52 46.91
C ALA A 19 22.09 -2.98 45.85
N ASP A 20 22.53 -2.85 44.60
CA ASP A 20 21.66 -2.40 43.51
C ASP A 20 20.63 -3.47 43.13
N MET A 21 21.02 -4.75 43.17
CA MET A 21 20.08 -5.85 43.00
C MET A 21 18.99 -5.88 44.08
N ASP A 22 19.34 -5.63 45.34
CA ASP A 22 18.36 -5.57 46.43
C ASP A 22 17.42 -4.38 46.28
N LYS A 23 17.94 -3.20 45.90
CA LYS A 23 17.13 -2.03 45.56
C LYS A 23 16.19 -2.32 44.38
N PHE A 24 16.69 -2.99 43.34
CA PHE A 24 15.88 -3.36 42.18
C PHE A 24 14.72 -4.28 42.58
N ARG A 25 14.98 -5.32 43.38
CA ARG A 25 13.93 -6.21 43.90
C ARG A 25 12.93 -5.46 44.78
N PHE A 26 13.40 -4.53 45.60
CA PHE A 26 12.55 -3.69 46.43
C PHE A 26 11.61 -2.81 45.59
N CYS A 27 12.14 -2.07 44.61
CA CYS A 27 11.34 -1.26 43.69
C CYS A 27 10.35 -2.09 42.88
N LEU A 28 10.77 -3.27 42.40
CA LEU A 28 9.89 -4.20 41.68
C LEU A 28 8.72 -4.69 42.54
N GLN A 29 8.96 -4.93 43.84
CA GLN A 29 7.92 -5.33 44.78
C GLN A 29 6.99 -4.16 45.16
N ASP A 30 7.54 -2.96 45.32
CA ASP A 30 6.78 -1.78 45.77
C ASP A 30 5.87 -1.19 44.68
N ARG A 31 6.03 -1.62 43.41
CA ARG A 31 5.12 -1.23 42.33
C ARG A 31 3.65 -1.48 42.70
N ARG A 32 2.85 -0.41 42.62
CA ARG A 32 1.41 -0.39 42.93
C ARG A 32 0.52 -0.65 41.71
N GLU A 33 1.11 -0.73 40.52
CA GLU A 33 0.40 -1.03 39.28
C GLU A 33 0.26 -2.54 39.07
N GLU A 34 -0.94 -2.99 38.70
CA GLU A 34 -1.17 -4.39 38.30
C GLU A 34 -0.60 -4.66 36.89
N PRO A 35 -0.04 -5.86 36.63
CA PRO A 35 0.07 -7.01 37.54
C PRO A 35 1.20 -6.86 38.58
N ARG A 36 0.97 -7.28 39.84
CA ARG A 36 1.99 -7.19 40.91
C ARG A 36 2.72 -8.51 41.17
N ILE A 37 4.02 -8.43 41.47
CA ILE A 37 4.82 -9.59 41.89
C ILE A 37 4.77 -9.72 43.41
N ARG A 38 4.44 -10.92 43.92
CA ARG A 38 4.46 -11.21 45.35
C ARG A 38 5.89 -11.32 45.89
N ARG A 39 6.12 -10.90 47.14
CA ARG A 39 7.44 -10.94 47.82
C ARG A 39 8.12 -12.31 47.74
N GLY A 40 7.40 -13.37 48.10
CA GLY A 40 7.93 -14.74 48.06
C GLY A 40 8.28 -15.24 46.65
N SER A 41 7.87 -14.53 45.60
CA SER A 41 8.28 -14.80 44.22
C SER A 41 9.58 -14.11 43.83
N LEU A 42 10.20 -13.29 44.70
CA LEU A 42 11.45 -12.57 44.46
C LEU A 42 12.57 -12.97 45.44
N GLU A 43 12.24 -13.36 46.68
CA GLU A 43 13.23 -13.75 47.69
C GLU A 43 13.97 -15.05 47.29
N GLY A 44 15.30 -15.04 47.43
CA GLY A 44 16.16 -16.21 47.19
C GLY A 44 16.30 -16.64 45.73
N LYS A 45 15.65 -15.94 44.77
CA LYS A 45 15.76 -16.28 43.35
C LYS A 45 17.04 -15.72 42.74
N ASP A 46 17.73 -16.55 41.97
CA ASP A 46 18.82 -16.09 41.11
C ASP A 46 18.31 -15.13 40.01
N LEU A 47 19.24 -14.54 39.27
CA LEU A 47 18.96 -13.56 38.23
C LEU A 47 18.09 -14.11 37.10
N TYR A 48 18.32 -15.37 36.73
CA TYR A 48 17.59 -16.03 35.65
C TYR A 48 16.14 -16.34 36.05
N ALA A 49 15.93 -16.77 37.30
CA ALA A 49 14.61 -16.99 37.88
C ALA A 49 13.86 -15.66 38.09
N LEU A 50 14.56 -14.59 38.46
CA LEU A 50 13.99 -13.24 38.55
C LEU A 50 13.48 -12.75 37.20
N THR A 51 14.31 -12.80 36.16
CA THR A 51 13.92 -12.38 34.80
C THR A 51 12.78 -13.22 34.22
N ASN A 52 12.77 -14.53 34.50
CA ASN A 52 11.63 -15.39 34.19
C ASN A 52 10.31 -14.93 34.83
N VAL A 53 10.35 -14.58 36.12
CA VAL A 53 9.16 -14.10 36.85
C VAL A 53 8.68 -12.78 36.27
N MET A 54 9.60 -11.88 35.90
CA MET A 54 9.24 -10.61 35.27
C MET A 54 8.54 -10.84 33.93
N VAL A 55 9.11 -11.68 33.06
CA VAL A 55 8.54 -11.97 31.73
C VAL A 55 7.22 -12.73 31.83
N SER A 56 7.08 -13.66 32.78
CA SER A 56 5.82 -14.39 32.98
C SER A 56 4.70 -13.52 33.54
N THR A 57 5.04 -12.55 34.38
CA THR A 57 4.05 -11.64 35.01
C THR A 57 3.65 -10.50 34.07
N PHE A 58 4.62 -9.89 33.39
CA PHE A 58 4.41 -8.66 32.62
C PHE A 58 4.37 -8.86 31.10
N THR A 59 4.59 -10.07 30.59
CA THR A 59 5.01 -10.34 29.20
C THR A 59 6.39 -9.76 28.89
N GLU A 60 7.01 -10.13 27.77
CA GLU A 60 8.33 -9.61 27.40
C GLU A 60 8.33 -8.06 27.28
N ARG A 61 7.34 -7.48 26.59
CA ARG A 61 7.25 -6.02 26.41
C ARG A 61 6.97 -5.28 27.72
N GLY A 62 6.10 -5.83 28.55
CA GLY A 62 5.82 -5.22 29.85
C GLY A 62 7.01 -5.35 30.79
N ALA A 63 7.73 -6.48 30.77
CA ALA A 63 8.94 -6.67 31.57
C ALA A 63 10.01 -5.63 31.20
N LEU A 64 10.25 -5.39 29.90
CA LEU A 64 11.14 -4.31 29.45
C LEU A 64 10.71 -2.94 30.00
N LYS A 65 9.43 -2.59 29.85
CA LYS A 65 8.90 -1.31 30.32
C LYS A 65 9.12 -1.14 31.84
N VAL A 66 8.75 -2.16 32.62
CA VAL A 66 8.90 -2.16 34.08
C VAL A 66 10.37 -2.06 34.49
N THR A 67 11.25 -2.81 33.82
CA THR A 67 12.70 -2.72 34.10
C THR A 67 13.21 -1.31 33.82
N LEU A 68 12.89 -0.70 32.67
CA LEU A 68 13.32 0.66 32.34
C LEU A 68 12.82 1.70 33.37
N GLU A 69 11.57 1.59 33.81
CA GLU A 69 11.01 2.46 34.83
C GLU A 69 11.77 2.34 36.16
N ILE A 70 12.06 1.11 36.59
CA ILE A 70 12.80 0.85 37.84
C ILE A 70 14.25 1.31 37.73
N LEU A 71 14.93 1.03 36.61
CA LEU A 71 16.31 1.49 36.38
C LEU A 71 16.39 3.02 36.48
N ARG A 72 15.43 3.74 35.89
CA ARG A 72 15.35 5.21 35.99
C ARG A 72 15.05 5.67 37.41
N GLN A 73 14.15 4.99 38.15
CA GLN A 73 13.88 5.29 39.56
C GLN A 73 15.11 5.12 40.46
N MET A 74 15.97 4.16 40.13
CA MET A 74 17.22 3.90 40.84
C MET A 74 18.38 4.81 40.40
N ASN A 75 18.16 5.73 39.45
CA ASN A 75 19.18 6.54 38.77
C ASN A 75 20.22 5.73 37.95
N CYS A 76 19.92 4.48 37.58
CA CYS A 76 20.72 3.65 36.69
C CYS A 76 20.42 3.99 35.21
N ASN A 77 20.61 5.27 34.83
CA ASN A 77 20.20 5.78 33.52
C ASN A 77 21.00 5.17 32.36
N GLU A 78 22.31 4.96 32.54
CA GLU A 78 23.17 4.34 31.52
C GLU A 78 22.72 2.91 31.19
N GLN A 79 22.37 2.14 32.21
CA GLN A 79 21.84 0.78 32.06
C GLN A 79 20.47 0.79 31.41
N ALA A 80 19.62 1.78 31.72
CA ALA A 80 18.33 1.95 31.06
C ALA A 80 18.50 2.25 29.55
N ASP A 81 19.39 3.17 29.19
CA ASP A 81 19.65 3.53 27.80
C ASP A 81 20.30 2.38 27.01
N THR A 82 21.18 1.63 27.66
CA THR A 82 21.79 0.42 27.10
C THR A 82 20.73 -0.67 26.87
N LEU A 83 19.84 -0.89 27.84
CA LEU A 83 18.73 -1.84 27.72
C LEU A 83 17.79 -1.45 26.58
N GLU A 84 17.41 -0.17 26.46
CA GLU A 84 16.54 0.34 25.39
C GLU A 84 17.20 0.16 24.01
N SER A 85 18.49 0.48 23.90
CA SER A 85 19.26 0.33 22.66
C SER A 85 19.40 -1.13 22.23
N LYS A 86 19.75 -2.04 23.16
CA LYS A 86 19.87 -3.48 22.87
C LYS A 86 18.52 -4.12 22.53
N THR A 87 17.45 -3.72 23.21
CA THR A 87 16.12 -4.32 22.99
C THR A 87 15.40 -3.79 21.75
N LYS A 88 15.81 -2.65 21.20
CA LYS A 88 15.22 -2.08 19.97
C LYS A 88 15.18 -3.08 18.81
N ALA A 89 16.26 -3.83 18.59
CA ALA A 89 16.31 -4.83 17.53
C ALA A 89 15.47 -6.09 17.84
N CYS A 90 15.50 -6.54 19.10
CA CYS A 90 14.60 -7.56 19.67
C CYS A 90 13.10 -7.20 19.44
N MET A 91 12.76 -5.92 19.34
CA MET A 91 11.38 -5.44 19.14
C MET A 91 10.99 -5.24 17.66
N ASP A 92 11.93 -5.28 16.71
CA ASP A 92 11.61 -5.16 15.29
C ASP A 92 10.84 -6.39 14.82
N LYS A 93 9.60 -6.18 14.42
CA LYS A 93 8.73 -7.23 13.87
C LYS A 93 8.85 -7.37 12.35
N GLY A 94 9.67 -6.53 11.73
CA GLY A 94 9.75 -6.41 10.28
C GLY A 94 8.58 -5.65 9.69
N ASP A 95 7.80 -4.92 10.50
CA ASP A 95 6.71 -4.08 9.99
C ASP A 95 7.30 -2.82 9.31
N PRO A 96 6.84 -2.45 8.10
CA PRO A 96 7.25 -1.24 7.42
C PRO A 96 6.55 -0.01 8.01
N THR A 97 7.24 1.12 8.00
CA THR A 97 6.65 2.42 8.30
C THR A 97 6.06 3.02 7.03
N PHE A 98 4.75 2.86 6.84
CA PHE A 98 4.10 3.33 5.62
C PHE A 98 4.12 4.86 5.49
N PRO A 99 4.53 5.39 4.32
CA PRO A 99 4.55 6.82 4.10
C PRO A 99 3.11 7.35 4.03
N LYS A 100 2.87 8.48 4.70
CA LYS A 100 1.57 9.15 4.70
C LYS A 100 1.74 10.59 4.26
N THR A 101 0.78 11.05 3.47
CA THR A 101 0.58 12.47 3.15
C THR A 101 0.20 13.27 4.40
N SER A 102 0.24 14.60 4.31
CA SER A 102 -0.24 15.51 5.36
C SER A 102 -1.66 15.20 5.82
N ASP A 103 -2.50 14.69 4.91
CA ASP A 103 -3.90 14.35 5.16
C ASP A 103 -4.06 12.94 5.77
N GLY A 104 -2.96 12.29 6.15
CA GLY A 104 -2.94 10.95 6.75
C GLY A 104 -3.21 9.80 5.77
N LYS A 105 -3.36 10.08 4.47
CA LYS A 105 -3.55 9.05 3.42
C LYS A 105 -2.21 8.43 3.02
N LEU A 106 -2.24 7.15 2.65
CA LEU A 106 -1.08 6.41 2.13
C LEU A 106 -0.48 7.14 0.92
N GLU A 107 0.79 7.49 0.99
CA GLU A 107 1.53 8.06 -0.15
C GLU A 107 1.93 6.93 -1.09
N THR A 108 1.60 7.09 -2.38
CA THR A 108 1.85 6.08 -3.42
C THR A 108 3.04 6.40 -4.29
N LYS A 109 3.49 7.67 -4.30
CA LYS A 109 4.63 8.11 -5.10
C LYS A 109 5.94 7.62 -4.49
N ALA A 110 6.94 7.46 -5.35
CA ALA A 110 8.29 7.16 -4.92
C ALA A 110 8.85 8.30 -4.04
N SER A 111 9.48 7.94 -2.93
CA SER A 111 10.24 8.85 -2.09
C SER A 111 11.45 9.40 -2.84
N GLN A 112 12.04 10.49 -2.36
CA GLN A 112 13.28 11.02 -2.94
C GLN A 112 14.40 9.96 -2.95
N GLU A 113 14.48 9.16 -1.89
CA GLU A 113 15.43 8.04 -1.79
C GLU A 113 15.20 7.01 -2.89
N ALA A 114 13.94 6.68 -3.18
CA ALA A 114 13.58 5.78 -4.27
C ALA A 114 13.75 6.37 -5.67
N VAL A 115 13.77 7.70 -5.81
CA VAL A 115 14.03 8.37 -7.09
C VAL A 115 15.53 8.38 -7.42
N ILE A 116 16.39 8.62 -6.42
CA ILE A 116 17.85 8.67 -6.62
C ILE A 116 18.50 7.29 -6.64
N TYR A 117 17.78 6.25 -6.24
CA TYR A 117 18.32 4.89 -6.21
C TYR A 117 18.64 4.36 -7.61
N VAL A 118 19.87 3.89 -7.79
CA VAL A 118 20.33 3.20 -9.01
C VAL A 118 20.70 1.77 -8.65
N ALA A 119 20.00 0.80 -9.23
CA ALA A 119 20.28 -0.62 -9.00
C ALA A 119 21.64 -1.02 -9.59
N SER A 120 22.38 -1.87 -8.86
CA SER A 120 23.59 -2.50 -9.40
C SER A 120 23.20 -3.50 -10.49
N GLN A 121 23.70 -3.28 -11.72
CA GLN A 121 23.41 -4.14 -12.87
C GLN A 121 24.16 -5.49 -12.84
N GLN A 122 25.15 -5.66 -11.95
CA GLN A 122 26.07 -6.81 -11.98
C GLN A 122 25.66 -7.98 -11.09
N GLN A 123 24.62 -7.87 -10.26
CA GLN A 123 24.22 -8.97 -9.38
C GLN A 123 23.41 -10.03 -10.13
N ALA A 124 23.91 -11.26 -10.18
CA ALA A 124 23.13 -12.43 -10.59
C ALA A 124 21.89 -12.61 -9.71
N VAL A 125 20.84 -13.23 -10.25
CA VAL A 125 19.65 -13.60 -9.45
C VAL A 125 20.08 -14.73 -8.51
N LYS A 126 19.94 -14.51 -7.21
CA LYS A 126 20.28 -15.50 -6.19
C LYS A 126 19.20 -16.56 -6.02
N GLU A 127 19.61 -17.75 -5.60
CA GLU A 127 18.68 -18.82 -5.28
C GLU A 127 17.85 -18.47 -4.03
N PRO A 128 16.60 -18.99 -3.88
CA PRO A 128 15.75 -18.65 -2.74
C PRO A 128 16.40 -18.92 -1.38
N LYS A 129 17.15 -20.01 -1.28
CA LYS A 129 17.87 -20.39 -0.05
C LYS A 129 18.99 -19.41 0.31
N GLU A 130 19.67 -18.86 -0.68
CA GLU A 130 20.73 -17.87 -0.48
C GLU A 130 20.14 -16.54 0.01
N VAL A 131 19.04 -16.09 -0.62
CA VAL A 131 18.31 -14.89 -0.18
C VAL A 131 17.82 -15.03 1.27
N GLU A 132 17.30 -16.20 1.63
CA GLU A 132 16.89 -16.49 3.00
C GLU A 132 18.06 -16.52 3.97
N ALA A 133 19.18 -17.15 3.59
CA ALA A 133 20.38 -17.22 4.42
C ALA A 133 20.96 -15.82 4.69
N GLU A 134 21.01 -14.94 3.70
CA GLU A 134 21.46 -13.56 3.85
C GLU A 134 20.55 -12.76 4.79
N ALA A 135 19.23 -12.89 4.62
CA ALA A 135 18.27 -12.25 5.50
C ALA A 135 18.41 -12.73 6.95
N LYS A 136 18.59 -14.03 7.17
CA LYS A 136 18.81 -14.61 8.50
C LYS A 136 20.16 -14.20 9.11
N ALA A 137 21.22 -14.13 8.31
CA ALA A 137 22.51 -13.66 8.77
C ALA A 137 22.43 -12.20 9.25
N GLN A 138 21.75 -11.33 8.48
CA GLN A 138 21.49 -9.95 8.87
C GLN A 138 20.69 -9.88 10.18
N ILE A 139 19.60 -10.63 10.30
CA ILE A 139 18.79 -10.67 11.53
C ILE A 139 19.61 -11.17 12.72
N SER A 140 20.46 -12.18 12.51
CA SER A 140 21.32 -12.69 13.57
C SER A 140 22.34 -11.66 14.04
N SER A 141 22.92 -10.86 13.13
CA SER A 141 23.85 -9.78 13.52
C SER A 141 23.14 -8.61 14.21
N GLU A 142 21.88 -8.37 13.86
CA GLU A 142 21.04 -7.35 14.51
C GLU A 142 20.48 -7.85 15.86
N GLY A 143 20.58 -9.14 16.17
CA GLY A 143 19.91 -9.72 17.34
C GLY A 143 18.39 -9.71 17.20
N GLY A 144 17.85 -10.10 16.04
CA GLY A 144 16.41 -10.28 15.85
C GLY A 144 15.97 -11.74 15.95
N ASP A 145 14.65 -11.96 15.96
CA ASP A 145 14.05 -13.29 16.01
C ASP A 145 13.98 -13.94 14.62
N LEU A 146 14.76 -15.02 14.44
CA LEU A 146 14.81 -15.80 13.20
C LEU A 146 13.54 -16.63 12.93
N ASN A 147 12.70 -16.86 13.95
CA ASN A 147 11.43 -17.58 13.80
C ASN A 147 10.30 -16.66 13.35
N ASN A 148 10.48 -15.34 13.47
CA ASN A 148 9.54 -14.37 12.97
C ASN A 148 9.63 -14.29 11.43
N LYS A 149 8.75 -15.06 10.77
CA LYS A 149 8.66 -15.10 9.29
C LYS A 149 8.51 -13.72 8.66
N ARG A 150 7.80 -12.78 9.31
CA ARG A 150 7.63 -11.42 8.81
C ARG A 150 8.94 -10.64 8.86
N LEU A 151 9.68 -10.75 9.96
CA LEU A 151 11.00 -10.13 10.10
C LEU A 151 11.97 -10.69 9.04
N VAL A 152 11.99 -12.01 8.86
CA VAL A 152 12.79 -12.68 7.81
C VAL A 152 12.44 -12.13 6.42
N LEU A 153 11.16 -12.11 6.04
CA LEU A 153 10.72 -11.55 4.76
C LEU A 153 11.05 -10.06 4.63
N SER A 154 11.00 -9.29 5.71
CA SER A 154 11.31 -7.86 5.69
C SER A 154 12.75 -7.57 5.23
N ARG A 155 13.69 -8.51 5.48
CA ARG A 155 15.12 -8.43 5.13
C ARG A 155 15.46 -9.09 3.80
N TYR A 156 14.51 -9.76 3.14
CA TYR A 156 14.75 -10.33 1.81
C TYR A 156 15.14 -9.22 0.82
N LYS A 157 16.21 -9.47 0.10
CA LYS A 157 16.68 -8.59 -0.98
C LYS A 157 15.87 -8.84 -2.24
N ILE A 158 15.39 -7.77 -2.83
CA ILE A 158 14.66 -7.76 -4.11
C ILE A 158 15.61 -8.25 -5.20
N GLN A 159 15.19 -9.29 -5.93
CA GLN A 159 15.98 -9.89 -7.01
C GLN A 159 15.53 -9.43 -8.41
N PHE A 160 14.56 -8.50 -8.50
CA PHE A 160 13.92 -8.08 -9.75
C PHE A 160 13.66 -6.57 -9.80
N GLY A 161 13.37 -6.05 -11.00
CA GLY A 161 12.89 -4.68 -11.19
C GLY A 161 13.91 -3.59 -10.84
N LYS A 162 13.44 -2.34 -10.78
CA LYS A 162 14.29 -1.15 -10.61
C LYS A 162 14.93 -1.01 -9.22
N TYR A 163 14.40 -1.72 -8.22
CA TYR A 163 14.88 -1.69 -6.83
C TYR A 163 15.64 -2.96 -6.43
N LYS A 164 16.17 -3.68 -7.42
CA LYS A 164 16.99 -4.87 -7.18
C LYS A 164 18.15 -4.56 -6.23
N GLY A 165 18.28 -5.32 -5.15
CA GLY A 165 19.28 -5.11 -4.09
C GLY A 165 18.76 -4.34 -2.87
N GLN A 166 17.57 -3.72 -2.92
CA GLN A 166 16.90 -3.20 -1.72
C GLN A 166 16.12 -4.28 -0.99
N THR A 167 15.72 -4.03 0.26
CA THR A 167 14.91 -4.99 1.02
C THR A 167 13.42 -4.87 0.68
N PHE A 168 12.64 -5.91 0.96
CA PHE A 168 11.19 -5.85 0.81
C PHE A 168 10.58 -4.75 1.70
N LYS A 169 11.06 -4.61 2.94
CA LYS A 169 10.63 -3.54 3.84
C LYS A 169 10.89 -2.17 3.23
N TRP A 170 12.10 -1.93 2.74
CA TRP A 170 12.49 -0.66 2.14
C TRP A 170 11.54 -0.26 1.00
N LEU A 171 11.17 -1.21 0.12
CA LEU A 171 10.27 -0.92 -0.99
C LEU A 171 8.85 -0.52 -0.51
N LEU A 172 8.32 -1.18 0.52
CA LEU A 172 7.02 -0.81 1.10
C LEU A 172 7.04 0.56 1.79
N GLU A 173 8.21 1.03 2.23
CA GLU A 173 8.40 2.34 2.87
C GLU A 173 8.64 3.46 1.84
N ASN A 174 9.15 3.11 0.65
CA ASN A 174 9.64 4.11 -0.31
C ASN A 174 8.88 4.20 -1.63
N ASP A 175 8.20 3.15 -2.10
CA ASP A 175 7.42 3.20 -3.35
C ASP A 175 6.24 2.21 -3.30
N VAL A 176 5.17 2.65 -2.63
CA VAL A 176 3.93 1.86 -2.47
C VAL A 176 3.20 1.66 -3.81
N GLY A 177 3.24 2.64 -4.71
CA GLY A 177 2.64 2.53 -6.04
C GLY A 177 3.31 1.44 -6.86
N TYR A 178 4.65 1.39 -6.86
CA TYR A 178 5.39 0.32 -7.51
C TYR A 178 5.22 -1.04 -6.83
N THR A 179 5.11 -1.07 -5.50
CA THR A 179 4.74 -2.28 -4.75
C THR A 179 3.44 -2.88 -5.28
N ALA A 180 2.39 -2.06 -5.38
CA ALA A 180 1.09 -2.50 -5.88
C ALA A 180 1.16 -2.95 -7.34
N TYR A 181 1.91 -2.23 -8.18
CA TYR A 181 2.16 -2.61 -9.57
C TYR A 181 2.78 -4.01 -9.69
N ILE A 182 3.85 -4.28 -8.92
CA ILE A 182 4.52 -5.59 -8.92
C ILE A 182 3.56 -6.69 -8.47
N VAL A 183 2.85 -6.49 -7.36
CA VAL A 183 1.94 -7.50 -6.80
C VAL A 183 0.82 -7.82 -7.78
N VAL A 184 0.20 -6.80 -8.40
CA VAL A 184 -0.84 -7.02 -9.41
C VAL A 184 -0.28 -7.77 -10.60
N GLY A 185 0.86 -7.36 -11.15
CA GLY A 185 1.48 -8.03 -12.30
C GLY A 185 1.80 -9.50 -11.99
N HIS A 186 2.47 -9.75 -10.88
CA HIS A 186 2.86 -11.10 -10.46
C HIS A 186 1.65 -12.02 -10.20
N GLN A 187 0.58 -11.50 -9.59
CA GLN A 187 -0.65 -12.26 -9.39
C GLN A 187 -1.33 -12.63 -10.71
N GLU A 188 -1.25 -11.79 -11.75
CA GLU A 188 -1.74 -12.15 -13.08
C GLU A 188 -0.82 -13.18 -13.76
N ASP A 189 0.51 -13.00 -13.69
CA ASP A 189 1.48 -13.96 -14.23
C ASP A 189 1.26 -15.37 -13.63
N ARG A 190 0.99 -15.44 -12.33
CA ARG A 190 0.71 -16.69 -11.60
C ARG A 190 -0.59 -17.38 -12.00
N LYS A 191 -1.54 -16.70 -12.65
CA LYS A 191 -2.74 -17.37 -13.21
C LYS A 191 -2.44 -18.16 -14.47
N HIS A 192 -1.37 -17.81 -15.19
CA HIS A 192 -1.07 -18.34 -16.51
C HIS A 192 0.21 -19.19 -16.54
N THR A 193 1.02 -19.19 -15.48
CA THR A 193 2.31 -19.87 -15.46
C THR A 193 2.61 -20.53 -14.12
N ALA A 194 2.97 -21.81 -14.15
CA ALA A 194 3.42 -22.59 -12.99
C ALA A 194 4.95 -22.60 -12.79
N ARG A 195 5.70 -21.83 -13.60
CA ARG A 195 7.18 -21.72 -13.54
C ARG A 195 7.65 -21.37 -12.13
N GLN A 196 8.72 -22.03 -11.68
CA GLN A 196 9.31 -21.87 -10.34
C GLN A 196 10.79 -21.49 -10.42
N ASP A 197 11.13 -20.46 -11.19
CA ASP A 197 12.49 -19.93 -11.13
C ASP A 197 12.72 -19.07 -9.88
N SER A 198 13.99 -18.82 -9.57
CA SER A 198 14.46 -18.12 -8.37
C SER A 198 13.90 -16.70 -8.27
N MET A 199 13.71 -16.03 -9.41
CA MET A 199 13.08 -14.71 -9.47
C MET A 199 11.58 -14.78 -9.14
N MET A 200 10.85 -15.77 -9.65
CA MET A 200 9.42 -15.98 -9.35
C MET A 200 9.21 -16.32 -7.87
N ALA A 201 10.07 -17.14 -7.27
CA ALA A 201 10.05 -17.43 -5.84
C ALA A 201 10.30 -16.17 -4.99
N ASN A 202 11.19 -15.28 -5.43
CA ASN A 202 11.41 -13.98 -4.77
C ASN A 202 10.17 -13.08 -4.89
N LYS A 203 9.51 -13.04 -6.05
CA LYS A 203 8.23 -12.32 -6.24
C LYS A 203 7.08 -12.90 -5.42
N ASP A 204 7.00 -14.22 -5.25
CA ASP A 204 6.01 -14.85 -4.37
C ASP A 204 6.21 -14.42 -2.91
N SER A 205 7.47 -14.46 -2.45
CA SER A 205 7.85 -14.04 -1.10
C SER A 205 7.52 -12.56 -0.88
N PHE A 206 7.84 -11.70 -1.85
CA PHE A 206 7.47 -10.29 -1.83
C PHE A 206 5.95 -10.11 -1.77
N THR A 207 5.20 -10.84 -2.60
CA THR A 207 3.73 -10.80 -2.64
C THR A 207 3.12 -11.26 -1.33
N CYS A 208 3.67 -12.29 -0.69
CA CYS A 208 3.25 -12.78 0.63
C CYS A 208 3.47 -11.70 1.70
N TYR A 209 4.67 -11.10 1.74
CA TYR A 209 5.00 -10.02 2.67
C TYR A 209 4.10 -8.78 2.46
N ALA A 210 3.94 -8.33 1.23
CA ALA A 210 3.12 -7.17 0.87
C ALA A 210 1.64 -7.37 1.27
N ASN A 211 1.09 -8.56 1.01
CA ASN A 211 -0.30 -8.86 1.35
C ASN A 211 -0.56 -9.06 2.85
N ALA A 212 0.48 -9.07 3.69
CA ALA A 212 0.29 -9.08 5.15
C ALA A 212 -0.29 -7.76 5.69
N TYR A 213 -0.29 -6.68 4.89
CA TYR A 213 -0.69 -5.34 5.31
C TYR A 213 -1.96 -4.86 4.61
N ARG A 214 -2.95 -4.41 5.39
CA ARG A 214 -4.27 -4.02 4.90
C ARG A 214 -4.20 -2.81 3.96
N GLU A 215 -3.30 -1.88 4.24
CA GLU A 215 -2.99 -0.68 3.46
C GLU A 215 -2.57 -1.07 2.04
N ILE A 216 -1.61 -1.97 1.92
CA ILE A 216 -1.12 -2.47 0.64
C ILE A 216 -2.21 -3.26 -0.09
N GLN A 217 -2.98 -4.10 0.61
CA GLN A 217 -4.11 -4.80 -0.02
C GLN A 217 -5.15 -3.85 -0.63
N LYS A 218 -5.44 -2.71 0.02
CA LYS A 218 -6.35 -1.69 -0.53
C LYS A 218 -5.77 -1.10 -1.81
N GLU A 219 -4.48 -0.77 -1.81
CA GLU A 219 -3.81 -0.20 -2.98
C GLU A 219 -3.72 -1.21 -4.13
N VAL A 220 -3.40 -2.48 -3.86
CA VAL A 220 -3.40 -3.55 -4.87
C VAL A 220 -4.78 -3.70 -5.52
N ARG A 221 -5.87 -3.64 -4.73
CA ARG A 221 -7.24 -3.67 -5.27
C ARG A 221 -7.54 -2.46 -6.15
N PHE A 222 -7.14 -1.27 -5.69
CA PHE A 222 -7.29 -0.03 -6.47
C PHE A 222 -6.50 -0.09 -7.78
N HIS A 223 -5.22 -0.46 -7.74
CA HIS A 223 -4.36 -0.61 -8.90
C HIS A 223 -4.92 -1.63 -9.91
N ARG A 224 -5.47 -2.76 -9.43
CA ARG A 224 -6.16 -3.73 -10.29
C ARG A 224 -7.40 -3.14 -10.96
N ALA A 225 -8.22 -2.40 -10.22
CA ALA A 225 -9.39 -1.73 -10.77
C ALA A 225 -9.00 -0.65 -11.81
N ASP A 226 -7.97 0.14 -11.52
CA ASP A 226 -7.43 1.16 -12.43
C ASP A 226 -6.89 0.54 -13.73
N LYS A 227 -6.13 -0.56 -13.63
CA LYS A 227 -5.64 -1.30 -14.81
C LYS A 227 -6.81 -1.77 -15.69
N LYS A 228 -7.81 -2.42 -15.10
CA LYS A 228 -9.01 -2.88 -15.82
C LYS A 228 -9.79 -1.71 -16.44
N ALA A 229 -9.97 -0.63 -15.68
CA ALA A 229 -10.67 0.57 -16.15
C ALA A 229 -9.95 1.23 -17.33
N LYS A 230 -8.62 1.31 -17.27
CA LYS A 230 -7.78 1.80 -18.37
C LYS A 230 -7.95 0.93 -19.61
N GLU A 231 -7.80 -0.38 -19.50
CA GLU A 231 -7.98 -1.33 -20.61
C GLU A 231 -9.37 -1.19 -21.25
N MET A 232 -10.43 -1.12 -20.44
CA MET A 232 -11.79 -0.90 -20.96
C MET A 232 -11.95 0.46 -21.64
N SER A 233 -11.33 1.52 -21.12
CA SER A 233 -11.45 2.87 -21.66
C SER A 233 -10.78 3.07 -23.01
N LEU A 234 -9.80 2.21 -23.35
CA LEU A 234 -9.14 2.20 -24.65
C LEU A 234 -10.07 1.69 -25.76
N GLN A 235 -11.13 0.95 -25.43
CA GLN A 235 -12.12 0.51 -26.41
C GLN A 235 -12.93 1.69 -26.96
N SER A 236 -13.24 1.63 -28.26
CA SER A 236 -14.01 2.69 -28.93
C SER A 236 -15.35 2.92 -28.23
N GLY A 237 -15.65 4.19 -27.93
CA GLY A 237 -16.87 4.58 -27.23
C GLY A 237 -16.90 4.31 -25.71
N GLN A 238 -15.87 3.68 -25.14
CA GLN A 238 -15.85 3.25 -23.73
C GLN A 238 -15.00 4.15 -22.82
N ARG A 239 -14.54 5.31 -23.30
CA ARG A 239 -13.69 6.26 -22.53
C ARG A 239 -14.22 6.59 -21.12
N GLY A 240 -15.54 6.55 -20.93
CA GLY A 240 -16.16 6.79 -19.64
C GLY A 240 -15.89 5.74 -18.55
N LYS A 241 -15.41 4.55 -18.94
CA LYS A 241 -15.03 3.49 -17.99
C LYS A 241 -13.69 3.73 -17.29
N ALA A 242 -12.90 4.73 -17.71
CA ALA A 242 -11.68 5.10 -17.01
C ALA A 242 -12.00 5.56 -15.59
N LEU A 243 -11.12 5.26 -14.63
CA LEU A 243 -11.22 5.84 -13.29
C LEU A 243 -10.87 7.32 -13.34
N VAL A 244 -11.48 8.12 -12.46
CA VAL A 244 -11.07 9.51 -12.21
C VAL A 244 -9.61 9.51 -11.76
N GLY A 245 -9.24 8.63 -10.81
CA GLY A 245 -7.86 8.39 -10.42
C GLY A 245 -7.16 9.54 -9.70
N PHE A 246 -7.90 10.56 -9.24
CA PHE A 246 -7.44 11.65 -8.37
C PHE A 246 -8.60 12.20 -7.53
N GLY A 247 -8.28 12.99 -6.51
CA GLY A 247 -9.27 13.64 -5.65
C GLY A 247 -10.15 12.67 -4.85
N MET A 248 -11.24 13.20 -4.28
CA MET A 248 -12.16 12.42 -3.42
C MET A 248 -12.87 11.29 -4.17
N TYR A 249 -13.11 11.46 -5.47
CA TYR A 249 -13.80 10.47 -6.31
C TYR A 249 -12.84 9.64 -7.17
N GLY A 250 -11.57 9.51 -6.76
CA GLY A 250 -10.55 8.82 -7.55
C GLY A 250 -10.88 7.35 -7.90
N GLN A 251 -11.74 6.71 -7.11
CA GLN A 251 -12.19 5.33 -7.35
C GLN A 251 -13.45 5.21 -8.23
N GLU A 252 -14.08 6.33 -8.57
CA GLU A 252 -15.24 6.35 -9.47
C GLU A 252 -14.78 6.30 -10.93
N THR A 253 -15.64 5.79 -11.80
CA THR A 253 -15.44 5.96 -13.25
C THR A 253 -15.87 7.36 -13.68
N LEU A 254 -15.27 7.88 -14.76
CA LEU A 254 -15.66 9.15 -15.36
C LEU A 254 -17.16 9.19 -15.70
N GLN A 255 -17.71 8.06 -16.18
CA GLN A 255 -19.11 7.92 -16.51
C GLN A 255 -20.01 7.92 -15.28
N SER A 256 -19.64 7.17 -14.23
CA SER A 256 -20.37 7.14 -12.95
C SER A 256 -20.42 8.53 -12.34
N LEU A 257 -19.27 9.19 -12.24
CA LEU A 257 -19.14 10.54 -11.70
C LEU A 257 -20.01 11.54 -12.47
N TYR A 258 -19.94 11.54 -13.80
CA TYR A 258 -20.70 12.47 -14.64
C TYR A 258 -22.22 12.25 -14.58
N ARG A 259 -22.67 10.99 -14.43
CA ARG A 259 -24.10 10.62 -14.44
C ARG A 259 -24.76 10.65 -13.07
N SER A 260 -23.98 10.84 -12.01
CA SER A 260 -24.47 10.83 -10.64
C SER A 260 -25.51 11.92 -10.37
N GLU A 261 -26.51 11.59 -9.57
CA GLU A 261 -27.51 12.53 -9.03
C GLU A 261 -27.13 13.06 -7.64
N ASP A 262 -26.08 12.50 -7.04
CA ASP A 262 -25.51 12.96 -5.78
C ASP A 262 -25.00 14.42 -5.87
N LYS A 263 -25.43 15.26 -4.92
CA LYS A 263 -25.14 16.71 -4.91
C LYS A 263 -23.65 17.03 -4.83
N ASP A 264 -22.87 16.22 -4.10
CA ASP A 264 -21.45 16.46 -3.92
C ASP A 264 -20.69 16.09 -5.20
N LYS A 265 -21.07 14.97 -5.85
CA LYS A 265 -20.54 14.58 -7.16
C LYS A 265 -20.89 15.60 -8.25
N ILE A 266 -22.11 16.12 -8.26
CA ILE A 266 -22.53 17.19 -9.19
C ILE A 266 -21.66 18.43 -8.99
N SER A 267 -21.47 18.85 -7.74
CA SER A 267 -20.64 20.02 -7.39
C SER A 267 -19.19 19.82 -7.81
N TYR A 268 -18.65 18.62 -7.62
CA TYR A 268 -17.30 18.26 -8.06
C TYR A 268 -17.15 18.26 -9.58
N VAL A 269 -18.13 17.76 -10.34
CA VAL A 269 -18.13 17.84 -11.80
C VAL A 269 -18.20 19.30 -12.26
N ASN A 270 -19.02 20.14 -11.61
CA ASN A 270 -19.07 21.58 -11.90
C ASN A 270 -17.73 22.28 -11.65
N PHE A 271 -17.06 21.95 -10.55
CA PHE A 271 -15.71 22.42 -10.28
C PHE A 271 -14.75 22.03 -11.41
N LEU A 272 -14.75 20.76 -11.84
CA LEU A 272 -13.90 20.30 -12.94
C LEU A 272 -14.23 20.98 -14.27
N ARG A 273 -15.51 21.25 -14.58
CA ARG A 273 -15.92 21.97 -15.80
C ARG A 273 -15.25 23.33 -15.94
N ASN A 274 -15.11 24.03 -14.82
CA ASN A 274 -14.60 25.40 -14.79
C ASN A 274 -13.08 25.46 -14.56
N LYS A 275 -12.43 24.30 -14.37
CA LYS A 275 -10.99 24.24 -14.09
C LYS A 275 -10.20 24.36 -15.39
N SER A 276 -9.27 25.32 -15.43
CA SER A 276 -8.40 25.59 -16.58
C SER A 276 -6.92 25.36 -16.28
N ASP A 277 -6.55 25.30 -15.01
CA ASP A 277 -5.20 25.04 -14.51
C ASP A 277 -5.02 23.54 -14.25
N TYR A 278 -4.36 22.86 -15.18
CA TYR A 278 -3.98 21.46 -15.03
C TYR A 278 -2.77 21.12 -15.89
N GLU A 279 -2.01 20.12 -15.46
CA GLU A 279 -0.87 19.62 -16.21
C GLU A 279 -1.32 18.89 -17.49
N PRO A 280 -0.73 19.19 -18.66
CA PRO A 280 -0.98 18.45 -19.90
C PRO A 280 -0.69 16.95 -19.74
N GLY A 281 -1.56 16.09 -20.27
CA GLY A 281 -1.46 14.63 -20.15
C GLY A 281 -1.92 14.07 -18.81
N SER A 282 -2.32 14.91 -17.85
CA SER A 282 -2.77 14.46 -16.54
C SER A 282 -4.10 13.70 -16.58
N ARG A 283 -4.37 12.94 -15.52
CA ARG A 283 -5.70 12.35 -15.27
C ARG A 283 -6.78 13.43 -15.17
N MET A 284 -6.43 14.60 -14.66
CA MET A 284 -7.34 15.74 -14.56
C MET A 284 -7.76 16.28 -15.92
N GLU A 285 -6.81 16.47 -16.84
CA GLU A 285 -7.11 16.84 -18.22
C GLU A 285 -8.05 15.81 -18.89
N THR A 286 -7.76 14.52 -18.69
CA THR A 286 -8.58 13.43 -19.23
C THR A 286 -10.02 13.50 -18.73
N ALA A 287 -10.21 13.76 -17.44
CA ALA A 287 -11.53 13.90 -16.83
C ALA A 287 -12.30 15.12 -17.38
N ILE A 288 -11.64 16.28 -17.47
CA ILE A 288 -12.24 17.52 -17.98
C ILE A 288 -12.66 17.34 -19.44
N LYS A 289 -11.77 16.80 -20.30
CA LYS A 289 -12.08 16.51 -21.70
C LYS A 289 -13.26 15.56 -21.84
N TYR A 290 -13.37 14.56 -20.98
CA TYR A 290 -14.52 13.65 -20.97
C TYR A 290 -15.83 14.37 -20.63
N ILE A 291 -15.84 15.17 -19.56
CA ILE A 291 -17.01 15.93 -19.11
C ILE A 291 -17.50 16.88 -20.20
N LEU A 292 -16.60 17.69 -20.78
CA LEU A 292 -16.94 18.65 -21.83
C LEU A 292 -17.50 17.96 -23.08
N ARG A 293 -16.93 16.81 -23.46
CA ARG A 293 -17.47 16.01 -24.58
C ARG A 293 -18.87 15.49 -24.28
N CYS A 294 -19.14 15.05 -23.06
CA CYS A 294 -20.48 14.61 -22.66
C CYS A 294 -21.49 15.76 -22.67
N ASP A 295 -21.10 16.95 -22.20
CA ASP A 295 -21.94 18.15 -22.24
C ASP A 295 -22.29 18.53 -23.69
N GLN A 296 -21.32 18.51 -24.60
CA GLN A 296 -21.55 18.74 -26.03
C GLN A 296 -22.52 17.71 -26.63
N GLN A 297 -22.38 16.42 -26.28
CA GLN A 297 -23.28 15.36 -26.75
C GLN A 297 -24.70 15.54 -26.23
N ARG A 298 -24.86 15.90 -24.95
CA ARG A 298 -26.18 16.21 -24.38
C ARG A 298 -26.81 17.42 -25.06
N ALA A 299 -26.06 18.50 -25.26
CA ALA A 299 -26.56 19.69 -25.95
C ALA A 299 -27.01 19.40 -27.39
N ARG A 300 -26.23 18.59 -28.14
CA ARG A 300 -26.61 18.14 -29.50
C ARG A 300 -27.91 17.34 -29.49
N ARG A 301 -28.07 16.40 -28.55
CA ARG A 301 -29.30 15.60 -28.40
C ARG A 301 -30.52 16.48 -28.06
N THR A 302 -30.35 17.45 -27.16
CA THR A 302 -31.42 18.39 -26.81
C THR A 302 -31.82 19.27 -28.00
N ARG A 303 -30.84 19.74 -28.79
CA ARG A 303 -31.12 20.49 -30.03
C ARG A 303 -31.82 19.65 -31.09
N ALA A 304 -31.36 18.41 -31.32
CA ALA A 304 -32.00 17.49 -32.26
C ALA A 304 -33.44 17.16 -31.86
N ARG A 305 -33.73 16.99 -30.56
CA ARG A 305 -35.09 16.74 -30.05
C ARG A 305 -36.01 17.96 -30.18
N ARG A 306 -35.47 19.17 -30.29
CA ARG A 306 -36.21 20.43 -30.47
C ARG A 306 -36.50 20.78 -31.93
N GLN A 307 -35.90 20.08 -32.91
CA GLN A 307 -36.26 20.24 -34.33
C GLN A 307 -37.33 19.19 -34.69
N PRO A 308 -38.59 19.57 -34.96
CA PRO A 308 -39.58 18.64 -35.50
C PRO A 308 -39.17 18.29 -36.94
N ASN A 309 -39.36 17.03 -37.36
CA ASN A 309 -39.21 16.61 -38.75
C ASN A 309 -40.10 17.50 -39.66
N SER A 310 -39.50 18.44 -40.37
CA SER A 310 -40.12 19.07 -41.53
C SER A 310 -40.13 18.05 -42.67
N VAL A 311 -41.15 17.19 -42.71
CA VAL A 311 -41.39 16.32 -43.86
C VAL A 311 -41.85 17.21 -45.00
N SER A 312 -40.93 17.53 -45.91
CA SER A 312 -41.23 18.18 -47.18
C SER A 312 -42.13 17.25 -48.01
N ARG A 313 -43.41 17.59 -48.11
CA ARG A 313 -44.36 17.01 -49.06
C ARG A 313 -43.86 17.31 -50.48
N PRO A 314 -43.71 16.33 -51.40
CA PRO A 314 -43.38 16.63 -52.78
C PRO A 314 -44.61 17.21 -53.48
N THR A 315 -44.48 18.43 -54.00
CA THR A 315 -45.47 19.08 -54.85
C THR A 315 -45.56 18.31 -56.17
N GLN A 316 -46.68 17.62 -56.43
CA GLN A 316 -46.97 17.03 -57.73
C GLN A 316 -47.13 18.14 -58.77
N ARG A 317 -46.16 18.23 -59.70
CA ARG A 317 -46.25 19.06 -60.90
C ARG A 317 -47.07 18.30 -61.95
N ASN A 318 -48.32 18.72 -62.15
CA ASN A 318 -49.22 18.26 -63.21
C ASN A 318 -48.54 18.31 -64.58
N GLN A 319 -48.36 17.15 -65.22
CA GLN A 319 -48.14 17.08 -66.67
C GLN A 319 -49.50 17.01 -67.36
N ARG A 320 -49.84 18.07 -68.11
CA ARG A 320 -50.95 18.09 -69.06
C ARG A 320 -50.57 17.26 -70.29
N THR A 321 -51.19 16.10 -70.45
CA THR A 321 -51.24 15.33 -71.70
C THR A 321 -52.13 16.05 -72.72
N SER A 322 -51.57 16.42 -73.87
CA SER A 322 -52.35 16.76 -75.07
C SER A 322 -52.56 15.49 -75.92
N TRP A 323 -53.79 15.23 -76.31
CA TRP A 323 -54.17 14.16 -77.22
C TRP A 323 -55.11 14.68 -78.31
N ARG A 324 -54.93 14.09 -79.50
CA ARG A 324 -55.79 14.04 -80.71
C ARG A 324 -55.51 15.14 -81.75
N ARG A 325 -55.50 14.85 -83.05
CA ARG A 325 -56.23 13.80 -83.79
C ARG A 325 -55.59 13.59 -85.16
N THR A 326 -55.32 12.35 -85.56
CA THR A 326 -55.27 11.95 -86.97
C THR A 326 -56.38 10.93 -87.20
N SER A 327 -57.22 11.21 -88.19
CA SER A 327 -58.23 10.30 -88.71
C SER A 327 -58.33 10.57 -90.19
N ASN A 328 -57.84 9.62 -91.00
CA ASN A 328 -58.67 8.95 -92.01
C ASN A 328 -57.88 7.82 -92.70
N MET A 329 -58.56 6.67 -92.77
CA MET A 329 -58.33 5.50 -93.62
C MET A 329 -59.29 5.61 -94.85
N PRO A 330 -59.41 4.62 -95.76
CA PRO A 330 -58.40 4.05 -96.66
C PRO A 330 -58.93 3.94 -98.12
N ARG A 331 -58.04 3.71 -99.10
CA ARG A 331 -58.14 2.61 -100.08
C ARG A 331 -56.84 2.46 -100.84
#